data_AF-A0A8W8J690-F1
#
_entry.id   AF-A0A8W8J690-F1
#
_cell.length_a   1.000
_cell.length_b   1.000
_cell.length_c   1.000
_cell.angle_alpha   90.00
_cell.angle_beta   90.00
_cell.angle_gamma   90.00
#
_symmetry.space_group_name_H-M   'P 1'
#
loop_
_entity.id
_entity.type
_entity.pdbx_description
1 polymer ?
#
loop_
_entity_poly.entity_id
_entity_poly.type
_entity_poly.pdbx_seq_one_letter_code
_entity_poly.pdbx_strand_id
1 'polypeptide(L)'
;FTYVDQRTMDVLDTIHSENPDVNLTVNLLNQQWSCDCAIKPFKDWMTTTKVHLMGMGKYRCYDGANFHKHIINLSDSEMCGAHVDSSVQAGVVVVIVLLVIIALVLVGVLIVYRNRLTSLARGVRKSLVRNSHAQYSSVDKSPLTADA
;
A
#
# COMPACT_ATOMS: atom_id res chain seq x y z
N PHE A 1 10.02 -28.86 -13.61
CA PHE A 1 10.51 -27.73 -14.42
C PHE A 1 11.95 -27.40 -14.02
N THR A 2 12.72 -26.82 -14.94
CA THR A 2 14.16 -26.58 -14.79
C THR A 2 14.43 -25.11 -14.44
N TYR A 3 15.40 -24.89 -13.54
CA TYR A 3 16.00 -23.60 -13.23
C TYR A 3 17.51 -23.78 -13.11
N VAL A 4 18.26 -22.69 -13.26
CA VAL A 4 19.69 -22.67 -12.91
C VAL A 4 19.84 -21.78 -11.69
N ASP A 5 20.37 -22.34 -10.60
CA ASP A 5 20.60 -21.60 -9.38
C ASP A 5 21.82 -20.68 -9.49
N GLN A 6 21.89 -19.68 -8.61
CA GLN A 6 22.96 -18.68 -8.61
C GLN A 6 24.35 -19.31 -8.48
N ARG A 7 24.51 -20.32 -7.60
CA ARG A 7 25.81 -20.94 -7.35
C ARG A 7 26.32 -21.65 -8.59
N THR A 8 25.45 -22.33 -9.33
CA THR A 8 25.82 -22.97 -10.59
C THR A 8 26.31 -21.94 -11.62
N MET A 9 25.60 -20.81 -11.75
CA MET A 9 26.01 -19.71 -12.64
C MET A 9 27.37 -19.12 -12.25
N ASP A 10 27.57 -18.88 -10.95
CA ASP A 10 28.83 -18.35 -10.41
C ASP A 10 30.02 -19.30 -10.67
N VAL A 11 29.80 -20.62 -10.54
CA VAL A 11 30.82 -21.62 -10.85
C VAL A 11 31.18 -21.62 -12.33
N LEU A 12 30.20 -21.51 -13.23
CA LEU A 12 30.46 -21.44 -14.67
C LEU A 12 31.27 -20.20 -15.04
N ASP A 13 30.93 -19.05 -14.46
CA ASP A 13 31.70 -17.81 -14.65
C ASP A 13 33.11 -17.92 -14.08
N THR A 14 33.26 -18.54 -12.90
CA THR A 14 34.56 -18.77 -12.26
C THR A 14 35.46 -19.62 -13.15
N ILE A 15 34.95 -20.76 -13.65
CA ILE A 15 35.70 -21.66 -14.54
C ILE A 15 36.17 -20.92 -15.80
N HIS A 16 35.30 -20.11 -16.40
CA HIS A 16 35.66 -19.30 -17.56
C HIS A 16 36.71 -18.23 -17.20
N SER A 17 36.59 -17.58 -16.05
CA SER A 17 37.53 -16.54 -15.61
C SER A 17 38.94 -17.08 -15.31
N GLU A 18 39.02 -18.31 -14.78
CA GLU A 18 40.30 -18.98 -14.49
C GLU A 18 40.96 -19.55 -15.74
N ASN A 19 40.17 -19.82 -16.80
CA ASN A 19 40.64 -20.44 -18.04
C ASN A 19 40.15 -19.63 -19.27
N PRO A 20 40.57 -18.37 -19.44
CA PRO A 20 40.02 -17.48 -20.48
C PRO A 20 40.33 -17.96 -21.91
N ASP A 21 41.42 -18.72 -22.08
CA ASP A 21 41.82 -19.28 -23.39
C ASP A 21 40.98 -20.50 -23.80
N VAL A 22 40.21 -21.08 -22.87
CA VAL A 22 39.34 -22.21 -23.13
C VAL A 22 37.95 -21.70 -23.48
N ASN A 23 37.47 -22.08 -24.66
CA ASN A 23 36.10 -21.78 -25.08
C ASN A 23 35.09 -22.66 -24.31
N LEU A 24 34.72 -22.23 -23.10
CA LEU A 24 33.71 -22.89 -22.28
C LEU A 24 32.32 -22.74 -22.93
N THR A 25 31.82 -23.86 -23.47
CA THR A 25 30.47 -23.95 -24.03
C THR A 25 29.58 -24.78 -23.12
N VAL A 26 28.43 -24.22 -22.75
CA VAL A 26 27.43 -24.89 -21.91
C VAL A 26 26.17 -25.12 -22.73
N ASN A 27 25.72 -26.37 -22.79
CA ASN A 27 24.51 -26.76 -23.50
C ASN A 27 23.37 -27.04 -22.51
N LEU A 28 22.39 -26.13 -22.47
CA LEU A 28 21.16 -26.27 -21.68
C LEU A 28 19.91 -26.34 -22.58
N LEU A 29 20.08 -26.84 -23.82
CA LEU A 29 18.96 -27.07 -24.72
C LEU A 29 18.05 -28.19 -24.23
N ASN A 30 16.82 -28.21 -24.73
CA ASN A 30 15.80 -29.24 -24.47
C ASN A 30 15.41 -29.39 -22.99
N GLN A 31 15.55 -28.32 -22.20
CA GLN A 31 15.06 -28.27 -20.83
C GLN A 31 13.60 -27.79 -20.79
N GLN A 32 12.85 -28.28 -19.80
CA GLN A 32 11.48 -27.84 -19.53
C GLN A 32 11.52 -26.64 -18.57
N TRP A 33 11.89 -25.48 -19.10
CA TRP A 33 12.03 -24.24 -18.33
C TRP A 33 10.68 -23.76 -17.79
N SER A 34 10.62 -23.45 -16.50
CA SER A 34 9.51 -22.65 -15.96
C SER A 34 9.89 -21.17 -16.02
N CYS A 35 8.96 -20.35 -16.51
CA CYS A 35 9.18 -18.91 -16.73
C CYS A 35 8.34 -18.05 -15.80
N ASP A 36 8.46 -18.35 -14.51
CA ASP A 36 7.99 -17.53 -13.40
C ASP A 36 9.09 -16.59 -12.88
N CYS A 37 8.87 -15.94 -11.75
CA CYS A 37 9.83 -15.00 -11.18
C CYS A 37 11.19 -15.64 -10.82
N ALA A 38 11.24 -16.94 -10.56
CA ALA A 38 12.47 -17.62 -10.18
C ALA A 38 13.43 -17.82 -11.36
N ILE A 39 12.98 -17.67 -12.62
CA ILE A 39 13.85 -17.72 -13.80
C ILE A 39 14.66 -16.44 -14.00
N LYS A 40 14.27 -15.33 -13.34
CA LYS A 40 14.86 -14.00 -13.57
C LYS A 40 16.39 -13.97 -13.41
N PRO A 41 16.99 -14.52 -12.32
CA PRO A 41 18.44 -14.53 -12.17
C PRO A 41 19.14 -15.22 -13.35
N PHE A 42 18.58 -16.34 -13.83
CA PHE A 42 19.11 -17.05 -14.99
C PHE A 42 19.00 -16.22 -16.26
N LYS A 43 17.84 -15.59 -16.53
CA LYS A 43 17.66 -14.69 -17.68
C LYS A 43 18.70 -13.57 -17.67
N ASP A 44 18.86 -12.90 -16.52
CA ASP A 44 19.79 -11.78 -16.38
C ASP A 44 21.24 -12.26 -16.57
N TRP A 45 21.59 -13.42 -16.01
CA TRP A 45 22.90 -14.06 -16.22
C TRP A 45 23.18 -14.38 -17.69
N MET A 46 22.21 -14.94 -18.44
CA MET A 46 22.41 -15.25 -19.87
C MET A 46 22.79 -14.01 -20.70
N THR A 47 22.34 -12.81 -20.29
CA THR A 47 22.65 -11.56 -21.01
C THR A 47 23.97 -10.92 -20.61
N THR A 48 24.57 -11.36 -19.51
CA THR A 48 25.75 -10.72 -18.90
C THR A 48 26.97 -11.63 -18.81
N THR A 49 26.77 -12.95 -18.82
CA THR A 49 27.85 -13.94 -18.76
C THR A 49 28.74 -13.89 -20.00
N LYS A 50 30.01 -14.25 -19.80
CA LYS A 50 30.97 -14.49 -20.89
C LYS A 50 31.00 -15.95 -21.35
N VAL A 51 30.31 -16.83 -20.63
CA VAL A 51 30.19 -18.26 -20.97
C VAL A 51 29.37 -18.42 -22.25
N HIS A 52 29.83 -19.26 -23.18
CA HIS A 52 29.10 -19.50 -24.41
C HIS A 52 27.91 -20.45 -24.17
N LEU A 53 26.70 -19.89 -24.15
CA LEU A 53 25.47 -20.69 -24.06
C LEU A 53 25.02 -21.17 -25.43
N MET A 54 25.06 -22.49 -25.63
CA MET A 54 24.71 -23.11 -26.90
C MET A 54 23.25 -22.84 -27.26
N GLY A 55 23.04 -22.05 -28.32
CA GLY A 55 21.71 -21.76 -28.82
C GLY A 55 20.83 -21.01 -27.81
N MET A 56 21.40 -20.06 -27.07
CA MET A 56 20.68 -19.18 -26.11
C MET A 56 19.31 -18.69 -26.62
N GLY A 57 19.22 -18.30 -27.89
CA GLY A 57 17.97 -17.87 -28.52
C GLY A 57 16.91 -18.97 -28.70
N LYS A 58 17.21 -20.24 -28.38
CA LYS A 58 16.27 -21.38 -28.47
C LYS A 58 15.64 -21.74 -27.13
N TYR A 59 16.07 -21.11 -26.03
CA TYR A 59 15.52 -21.43 -24.71
C TYR A 59 14.12 -20.86 -24.58
N ARG A 60 13.14 -21.76 -24.35
CA ARG A 60 11.70 -21.44 -24.33
C ARG A 60 11.04 -21.96 -23.06
N CYS A 61 10.00 -21.26 -22.64
CA CYS A 61 9.16 -21.64 -21.52
C CYS A 61 8.29 -22.85 -21.87
N TYR A 62 8.18 -23.79 -20.93
CA TYR A 62 7.44 -25.03 -21.09
C TYR A 62 6.11 -25.05 -20.31
N ASP A 63 5.82 -24.01 -19.52
CA ASP A 63 4.59 -23.87 -18.76
C ASP A 63 4.15 -22.40 -18.58
N GLY A 64 3.03 -22.24 -17.86
CA GLY A 64 2.52 -20.95 -17.40
C GLY A 64 2.00 -20.02 -18.50
N ALA A 65 1.76 -18.77 -18.13
CA ALA A 65 1.29 -17.72 -19.03
C ALA A 65 2.29 -17.37 -20.15
N ASN A 66 3.55 -17.78 -19.98
CA ASN A 66 4.65 -17.51 -20.91
C ASN A 66 4.99 -18.70 -21.81
N PHE A 67 4.14 -19.74 -21.87
CA PHE A 67 4.38 -20.94 -22.67
C PHE A 67 4.85 -20.62 -24.10
N HIS A 68 5.88 -21.34 -24.57
CA HIS A 68 6.55 -21.17 -25.87
C HIS A 68 7.29 -19.85 -26.10
N LYS A 69 7.18 -18.85 -25.22
CA LYS A 69 7.96 -17.62 -25.32
C LYS A 69 9.44 -17.90 -25.05
N HIS A 70 10.30 -17.08 -25.65
CA HIS A 70 11.74 -17.14 -25.44
C HIS A 70 12.11 -16.46 -24.13
N ILE A 71 12.92 -17.12 -23.30
CA ILE A 71 13.29 -16.61 -21.97
C ILE A 71 13.94 -15.22 -22.08
N ILE A 72 14.82 -15.04 -23.07
CA ILE A 72 15.54 -13.77 -23.30
C ILE A 72 14.62 -12.59 -23.65
N ASN A 73 13.42 -12.85 -24.15
CA ASN A 73 12.48 -11.82 -24.60
C ASN A 73 11.43 -11.48 -23.54
N LEU A 74 11.45 -12.18 -22.39
CA LEU A 74 10.49 -11.92 -21.32
C LEU A 74 10.84 -10.64 -20.57
N SER A 75 9.85 -9.78 -20.37
CA SER A 75 9.95 -8.68 -19.43
C SER A 75 9.79 -9.15 -17.98
N ASP A 76 10.30 -8.35 -17.04
CA ASP A 76 10.20 -8.68 -15.61
C ASP A 76 8.74 -8.76 -15.13
N SER A 77 7.86 -7.92 -15.68
CA SER A 77 6.42 -7.95 -15.40
C SER A 77 5.72 -9.20 -15.94
N GLU A 78 6.21 -9.78 -17.04
CA GLU A 78 5.69 -11.05 -17.57
C GLU A 78 6.10 -12.25 -16.72
N MET A 79 7.30 -12.23 -16.12
CA MET A 79 7.81 -13.32 -15.29
C MET A 79 7.26 -13.29 -13.86
N CYS A 80 7.29 -12.11 -13.22
CA CYS A 80 6.95 -11.97 -11.80
C CYS A 80 5.52 -11.46 -11.58
N GLY A 81 4.78 -11.11 -12.64
CA GLY A 81 3.57 -10.31 -12.51
C GLY A 81 3.87 -8.94 -11.92
N ALA A 82 2.88 -8.03 -11.92
CA ALA A 82 2.93 -6.94 -10.97
C ALA A 82 2.78 -7.58 -9.58
N HIS A 83 3.85 -7.60 -8.79
CA HIS A 83 3.77 -7.90 -7.36
C HIS A 83 2.85 -6.85 -6.70
N VAL A 84 1.54 -7.05 -6.79
CA VAL A 84 0.62 -6.58 -5.76
C VAL A 84 0.76 -7.60 -4.64
N ASP A 85 1.74 -7.35 -3.77
CA ASP A 85 1.92 -8.10 -2.54
C ASP A 85 0.55 -8.19 -1.84
N SER A 86 -0.06 -9.37 -1.91
CA SER A 86 -1.43 -9.56 -1.45
C SER A 86 -1.56 -9.33 0.07
N SER A 87 -0.44 -9.38 0.79
CA SER A 87 -0.31 -8.99 2.20
C SER A 87 -0.46 -7.47 2.41
N VAL A 88 0.07 -6.65 1.51
CA VAL A 88 -0.05 -5.17 1.56
C VAL A 88 -1.50 -4.76 1.28
N GLN A 89 -2.18 -5.44 0.36
CA GLN A 89 -3.58 -5.14 0.03
C GLN A 89 -4.53 -5.41 1.21
N ALA A 90 -4.32 -6.50 1.97
CA ALA A 90 -5.11 -6.79 3.16
C ALA A 90 -4.88 -5.75 4.27
N GLY A 91 -3.62 -5.36 4.52
CA GLY A 91 -3.29 -4.34 5.52
C GLY A 91 -3.89 -2.97 5.20
N VAL A 92 -3.84 -2.55 3.93
CA VAL A 92 -4.39 -1.26 3.48
C VAL A 92 -5.91 -1.20 3.67
N VAL A 93 -6.63 -2.27 3.32
CA VAL A 93 -8.09 -2.33 3.50
C VAL A 93 -8.47 -2.21 4.99
N VAL A 94 -7.76 -2.92 5.87
CA VAL A 94 -8.02 -2.85 7.32
C VAL A 94 -7.77 -1.45 7.88
N VAL A 95 -6.69 -0.78 7.46
CA VAL A 95 -6.37 0.59 7.89
C VAL A 95 -7.44 1.58 7.42
N ILE A 96 -7.91 1.47 6.17
CA ILE A 96 -8.96 2.34 5.63
C ILE A 96 -10.26 2.14 6.43
N VAL A 97 -10.66 0.90 6.70
CA VAL A 97 -11.87 0.60 7.49
C VAL A 97 -11.76 1.19 8.90
N LEU A 98 -10.62 1.05 9.56
CA LEU A 98 -10.39 1.65 10.88
C LEU A 98 -10.48 3.17 10.84
N LEU A 99 -9.90 3.82 9.83
CA LEU A 99 -9.97 5.28 9.68
C LEU A 99 -11.41 5.77 9.47
N VAL A 100 -12.22 5.06 8.68
CA VAL A 100 -13.64 5.39 8.49
C VAL A 100 -14.41 5.26 9.80
N ILE A 101 -14.18 4.19 10.57
CA ILE A 101 -14.83 4.00 11.89
C ILE A 101 -14.46 5.14 12.84
N ILE A 102 -13.17 5.50 12.92
CA ILE A 102 -12.70 6.61 13.76
C ILE A 102 -13.36 7.92 13.33
N ALA A 103 -13.42 8.20 12.02
CA ALA A 103 -14.06 9.41 11.50
C ALA A 103 -15.55 9.47 11.87
N LEU A 104 -16.29 8.36 11.75
CA LEU A 104 -17.70 8.29 12.13
C LEU A 104 -17.90 8.53 13.63
N VAL A 105 -17.04 7.97 14.49
CA VAL A 105 -17.08 8.21 15.94
C VAL A 105 -16.82 9.68 16.25
N LEU A 106 -15.80 10.30 15.64
CA LEU A 106 -15.50 11.71 15.83
C LEU A 106 -16.65 12.61 15.39
N VAL A 107 -17.26 12.34 14.23
CA VAL A 107 -18.45 13.07 13.76
C VAL A 107 -19.61 12.90 14.73
N GLY A 108 -19.85 11.69 15.24
CA GLY A 108 -20.87 11.42 16.25
C GLY A 108 -20.66 12.23 17.53
N VAL A 109 -19.43 12.25 18.07
CA VAL A 109 -19.07 13.04 19.25
C VAL A 109 -19.29 14.53 19.01
N LEU A 110 -18.87 15.05 17.86
CA LEU A 110 -19.06 16.46 17.49
C LEU A 110 -20.55 16.84 17.40
N ILE A 111 -21.39 15.97 16.84
CA ILE A 111 -22.84 16.19 16.77
C ILE A 111 -23.45 16.22 18.18
N VAL A 112 -23.10 15.26 19.04
CA VAL A 112 -23.60 15.21 20.43
C VAL A 112 -23.17 16.46 21.20
N TYR A 113 -21.91 16.87 21.06
CA TYR A 113 -21.39 18.06 21.72
C TYR A 113 -22.13 19.33 21.26
N ARG A 114 -22.35 19.49 19.95
CA ARG A 114 -23.16 20.59 19.41
C ARG A 114 -24.61 20.56 19.91
N ASN A 115 -25.22 19.39 19.99
CA ASN A 115 -26.58 19.24 20.49
C ASN A 115 -26.68 19.61 21.98
N ARG A 116 -25.68 19.24 22.79
CA ARG A 116 -25.62 19.64 24.20
C ARG A 116 -25.46 21.15 24.33
N LEU A 117 -24.52 21.76 23.60
CA LEU A 117 -24.34 23.22 23.60
C LEU A 117 -25.60 23.98 23.17
N THR A 118 -26.26 23.55 22.09
CA THR A 118 -27.49 24.20 21.63
C THR A 118 -28.65 23.99 22.61
N SER A 119 -28.72 22.87 23.32
CA SER A 119 -29.73 22.63 24.36
C SER A 119 -29.51 23.53 25.59
N LEU A 120 -28.25 23.73 26.00
CA LEU A 120 -27.88 24.63 27.09
C LEU A 120 -28.15 26.09 26.71
N ALA A 121 -27.75 26.51 25.51
CA ALA A 121 -28.03 27.85 24.98
C ALA A 121 -29.55 28.14 24.90
N ARG A 122 -30.35 27.15 24.47
CA ARG A 122 -31.83 27.25 24.49
C ARG A 122 -32.39 27.33 25.91
N GLY A 123 -31.84 26.57 26.86
CA GLY A 123 -32.21 26.62 28.27
C GLY A 123 -31.92 27.99 28.90
N VAL A 124 -30.73 28.54 28.67
CA VAL A 124 -30.33 29.88 29.13
C VAL A 124 -31.21 30.95 28.51
N ARG A 125 -31.46 30.91 27.19
CA ARG A 125 -32.36 31.85 26.51
C ARG A 125 -33.77 31.81 27.08
N LYS A 126 -34.33 30.62 27.35
CA LYS A 126 -35.64 30.48 27.99
C LYS A 126 -35.66 31.06 29.41
N SER A 127 -34.60 30.86 30.19
CA SER A 127 -34.49 31.44 31.54
C SER A 127 -34.37 32.96 31.52
N LEU A 128 -33.63 33.53 30.56
CA LEU A 128 -33.49 34.98 30.40
C LEU A 128 -34.81 35.64 29.93
N VAL A 129 -35.51 35.03 28.97
CA VAL A 129 -36.83 35.51 28.52
C VAL A 129 -37.88 35.39 29.64
N ARG A 130 -37.81 34.35 30.49
CA ARG A 130 -38.71 34.22 31.64
C ARG A 130 -38.43 35.31 32.70
N ASN A 131 -37.16 35.65 32.95
CA ASN A 131 -36.79 36.69 33.91
C ASN A 131 -37.08 38.11 33.40
N SER A 132 -37.10 38.36 32.09
CA SER A 132 -37.49 39.68 31.55
C SER A 132 -38.99 39.99 31.70
N HIS A 133 -39.83 38.99 31.97
CA HIS A 133 -41.25 39.18 32.30
C HIS A 133 -41.52 39.35 33.81
N ALA A 134 -40.51 39.25 34.68
CA ALA A 134 -40.64 39.61 36.09
C ALA A 134 -40.59 41.14 36.22
N GLN A 135 -41.75 41.73 36.47
CA GLN A 135 -42.01 43.18 36.52
C GLN A 135 -41.06 43.94 37.46
N TYR A 136 -40.50 45.06 36.96
CA TYR A 136 -39.95 46.14 37.77
C TYR A 136 -41.11 46.83 38.49
N SER A 137 -41.23 46.64 39.81
CA SER A 137 -42.07 47.50 40.65
C SER A 137 -41.32 48.82 40.84
N SER A 138 -41.86 49.93 40.34
CA SER A 138 -41.30 51.26 40.61
C SER A 138 -41.42 51.57 42.10
N VAL A 139 -40.32 52.04 42.71
CA VAL A 139 -40.31 52.54 44.09
C VAL A 139 -40.95 53.93 44.09
N ASP A 140 -42.08 54.09 44.77
CA ASP A 140 -42.69 55.40 45.01
C ASP A 140 -41.77 56.28 45.87
N LYS A 141 -41.57 57.53 45.43
CA LYS A 141 -40.80 58.54 46.15
C LYS A 141 -41.74 59.21 47.16
N SER A 142 -41.57 58.93 48.45
CA SER A 142 -42.24 59.72 49.50
C SER A 142 -41.70 61.16 49.50
N PRO A 143 -42.56 62.19 49.48
CA PRO A 143 -42.11 63.57 49.53
C PRO A 143 -41.63 63.94 50.95
N LEU A 144 -40.50 64.65 51.02
CA LEU A 144 -40.04 65.35 52.21
C LEU A 144 -41.10 66.38 52.61
N THR A 145 -41.71 66.22 53.78
CA THR A 145 -42.33 67.32 54.51
C THR A 145 -41.28 67.92 55.45
N ALA A 146 -40.78 69.08 55.07
CA ALA A 146 -40.17 70.04 55.96
C ALA A 146 -41.28 70.82 56.65
N ASP A 147 -41.20 70.95 57.97
CA ASP A 147 -41.86 71.94 58.85
C ASP A 147 -41.37 71.59 60.28
N ALA A 148 -41.01 72.48 61.19
CA ALA A 148 -40.68 73.89 61.23
C ALA A 148 -39.94 74.11 62.58
#